data_AF-A0A382MGJ4-F1
#
_entry.id   AF-A0A382MGJ4-F1
#
_cell.length_a   1.000
_cell.length_b   1.000
_cell.length_c   1.000
_cell.angle_alpha   90.00
_cell.angle_beta   90.00
_cell.angle_gamma   90.00
#
_symmetry.space_group_name_H-M   'P 1'
#
loop_
_entity.id
_entity.type
_entity.pdbx_description
1 polymer ?
#
loop_
_entity_poly.entity_id
_entity_poly.type
_entity_poly.pdbx_seq_one_letter_code
_entity_poly.pdbx_strand_id
1 'polypeptide(L)'
;MFFGKLKLYFILLLLLAGIVGIAYWYYNDTQDKLRVSAEKNAVLTITREQQELAIKKLNDDVARSQAIVEELREQFSALHDDYDALEKRFNKQSVNFGTRDIGKLAEAKPELVERVINKATKNVLRCFELAAGAQRTHDEISARKKSEINPECPALANPNYVEKD
;
A
#
# COMPACT_ATOMS: atom_id res chain seq x y z
N MET A 1 -9.99 43.72 88.91
CA MET A 1 -8.72 43.61 88.16
C MET A 1 -8.46 42.21 87.54
N PHE A 2 -9.38 41.25 87.65
CA PHE A 2 -9.19 39.86 87.14
C PHE A 2 -9.74 39.66 85.71
N PHE A 3 -10.86 40.30 85.37
CA PHE A 3 -11.55 40.14 84.07
C PHE A 3 -10.79 40.71 82.85
N GLY A 4 -10.01 41.78 83.05
CA GLY A 4 -9.21 42.41 81.98
C GLY A 4 -8.00 41.57 81.56
N LYS A 5 -7.33 40.89 82.51
CA LYS A 5 -6.21 39.99 82.20
C LYS A 5 -6.68 38.70 81.53
N LEU A 6 -7.84 38.17 81.92
CA LEU A 6 -8.44 37.01 81.28
C LEU A 6 -8.79 37.27 79.80
N LYS A 7 -9.37 38.44 79.49
CA LYS A 7 -9.59 38.87 78.08
C LYS A 7 -8.29 38.96 77.29
N LEU A 8 -7.22 39.49 77.89
CA LEU A 8 -5.91 39.61 77.24
C LEU A 8 -5.30 38.23 76.91
N TYR A 9 -5.35 37.27 77.84
CA TYR A 9 -4.86 35.91 77.60
C TYR A 9 -5.66 35.17 76.53
N PHE A 10 -6.98 35.39 76.47
CA PHE A 10 -7.83 34.80 75.45
C PHE A 10 -7.51 35.33 74.04
N ILE A 11 -7.25 36.64 73.93
CA ILE A 11 -6.83 37.28 72.67
C ILE A 11 -5.46 36.76 72.23
N LEU A 12 -4.52 36.61 73.16
CA LEU A 12 -3.18 36.07 72.87
C LEU A 12 -3.23 34.61 72.40
N LEU A 13 -4.08 33.79 73.02
CA LEU A 13 -4.26 32.38 72.64
C LEU A 13 -4.89 32.25 71.25
N LEU A 14 -5.87 33.10 70.91
CA LEU A 14 -6.45 33.17 69.57
C LEU A 14 -5.42 33.60 68.52
N LEU A 15 -4.53 34.54 68.83
CA LEU A 15 -3.45 34.96 67.94
C LEU A 15 -2.45 33.82 67.66
N LEU A 16 -2.02 33.11 68.71
CA LEU A 16 -1.13 31.95 68.57
C LEU A 16 -1.80 30.80 67.80
N ALA A 17 -3.07 30.51 68.09
CA ALA A 17 -3.84 29.52 67.35
C ALA A 17 -4.00 29.89 65.87
N GLY A 18 -4.20 31.18 65.56
CA GLY A 18 -4.25 31.69 64.20
C GLY A 18 -2.93 31.50 63.44
N ILE A 19 -1.79 31.80 64.07
CA ILE A 19 -0.47 31.62 63.47
C ILE A 19 -0.17 30.13 63.21
N VAL A 20 -0.46 29.25 64.17
CA VAL A 20 -0.27 27.80 64.01
C VAL A 20 -1.20 27.24 62.93
N GLY A 21 -2.45 27.72 62.87
CA GLY A 21 -3.40 27.32 61.82
C GLY A 21 -2.94 27.70 60.41
N ILE A 22 -2.39 28.91 60.23
CA ILE A 22 -1.83 29.37 58.95
C ILE A 22 -0.60 28.55 58.56
N ALA A 23 0.30 28.27 59.51
CA ALA A 23 1.49 27.47 59.26
C ALA A 23 1.14 26.02 58.88
N TYR A 24 0.16 25.41 59.55
CA TYR A 24 -0.32 24.07 59.24
C TYR A 24 -0.99 24.01 57.85
N TRP A 25 -1.84 24.98 57.53
CA TRP A 25 -2.47 25.07 56.22
C TRP A 25 -1.44 25.24 55.10
N TYR A 26 -0.46 26.13 55.28
CA TYR A 26 0.61 26.34 54.30
C TYR A 26 1.46 25.09 54.08
N TYR A 27 1.79 24.37 55.15
CA TYR A 27 2.54 23.12 55.06
C TYR A 27 1.75 22.07 54.25
N ASN A 28 0.48 21.84 54.59
CA ASN A 28 -0.36 20.89 53.87
C ASN A 28 -0.58 21.29 52.40
N ASP A 29 -0.88 22.55 52.11
CA ASP A 29 -1.05 23.06 50.75
C ASP A 29 0.24 22.91 49.93
N THR A 30 1.40 23.14 50.54
CA THR A 30 2.71 22.95 49.90
C THR A 30 2.95 21.48 49.59
N GLN A 31 2.67 20.58 50.54
CA GLN A 31 2.79 19.12 50.33
C GLN A 31 1.85 18.60 49.24
N ASP A 32 0.61 19.09 49.21
CA ASP A 32 -0.35 18.75 48.16
C ASP A 32 0.10 19.24 46.77
N LYS A 33 0.64 20.46 46.68
CA LYS A 33 1.22 20.99 45.43
C LYS A 33 2.44 20.20 44.98
N LEU A 34 3.30 19.76 45.89
CA LEU A 34 4.44 18.89 45.62
C LEU A 34 3.98 17.55 45.07
N ARG A 35 2.99 16.92 45.70
CA ARG A 35 2.40 15.64 45.24
C ARG A 35 1.78 15.77 43.85
N VAL A 36 0.95 16.79 43.64
CA VAL A 36 0.32 17.04 42.33
C VAL A 36 1.37 17.33 41.25
N SER A 37 2.43 18.06 41.57
CA SER A 37 3.52 18.34 40.63
C SER A 37 4.32 17.07 40.29
N ALA A 38 4.56 16.19 41.27
CA ALA A 38 5.21 14.89 41.03
C ALA A 38 4.35 13.98 40.13
N GLU A 39 3.04 13.90 40.40
CA GLU A 39 2.09 13.15 39.56
C GLU A 39 2.05 13.68 38.13
N LYS A 40 1.98 15.00 37.94
CA LYS A 40 2.01 15.63 36.60
C LYS A 40 3.31 15.37 35.86
N ASN A 41 4.45 15.43 36.55
CA ASN A 41 5.74 15.13 35.94
C ASN A 41 5.83 13.68 35.47
N ALA A 42 5.36 12.72 36.29
CA ALA A 42 5.31 11.32 35.90
C ALA A 42 4.38 11.07 34.69
N VAL A 43 3.21 11.72 34.65
CA VAL A 43 2.30 11.63 33.49
C VAL A 43 2.94 12.27 32.25
N LEU A 44 3.64 13.40 32.41
CA LEU A 44 4.33 14.07 31.32
C LEU A 44 5.43 13.21 30.71
N THR A 45 6.24 12.51 31.53
CA THR A 45 7.29 11.62 31.02
C THR A 45 6.70 10.45 30.24
N ILE A 46 5.67 9.80 30.78
CA ILE A 46 4.98 8.69 30.09
C ILE A 46 4.36 9.18 28.77
N THR A 47 3.73 10.36 28.79
CA THR A 47 3.11 10.93 27.58
C THR A 47 4.17 11.28 26.53
N ARG A 48 5.34 11.79 26.93
CA ARG A 48 6.45 12.08 26.01
C ARG A 48 7.01 10.81 25.39
N GLU A 49 7.24 9.76 26.17
CA GLU A 49 7.69 8.47 25.65
C GLU A 49 6.68 7.88 24.66
N GLN A 50 5.39 7.96 24.97
CA GLN A 50 4.33 7.53 24.05
C GLN A 50 4.29 8.35 22.76
N GLN A 51 4.46 9.67 22.86
CA GLN A 51 4.53 10.56 21.71
C GLN A 51 5.75 10.24 20.83
N GLU A 52 6.93 10.02 21.43
CA GLU A 52 8.13 9.63 20.69
C GLU A 52 7.95 8.28 19.98
N LEU A 53 7.36 7.30 20.65
CA LEU A 53 7.04 6.00 20.04
C LEU A 53 6.02 6.13 18.91
N ALA A 54 4.99 6.97 19.08
CA ALA A 54 4.00 7.24 18.04
C ALA A 54 4.63 7.94 16.83
N ILE A 55 5.48 8.94 17.05
CA ILE A 55 6.22 9.65 15.98
C ILE A 55 7.14 8.68 15.23
N LYS A 56 7.87 7.80 15.94
CA LYS A 56 8.70 6.77 15.32
C LYS A 56 7.86 5.85 14.44
N LYS A 57 6.74 5.33 14.96
CA LYS A 57 5.82 4.48 14.18
C LYS A 57 5.25 5.21 12.96
N LEU A 58 4.84 6.47 13.11
CA LEU A 58 4.33 7.29 12.00
C LEU A 58 5.39 7.48 10.92
N ASN A 59 6.64 7.75 11.29
CA ASN A 59 7.74 7.88 10.33
C ASN A 59 8.00 6.55 9.60
N ASP A 60 7.98 5.42 10.32
CA ASP A 60 8.12 4.09 9.73
C ASP A 60 6.96 3.73 8.79
N ASP A 61 5.73 4.12 9.15
CA ASP A 61 4.54 3.96 8.31
C ASP A 61 4.62 4.82 7.05
N VAL A 62 5.08 6.07 7.15
CA VAL A 62 5.29 6.96 6.01
C VAL A 62 6.36 6.40 5.08
N ALA A 63 7.48 5.91 5.60
CA ALA A 63 8.53 5.30 4.80
C ALA A 63 8.02 4.05 4.05
N ARG A 64 7.27 3.17 4.73
CA ARG A 64 6.63 2.01 4.09
C ARG A 64 5.61 2.42 3.04
N SER A 65 4.77 3.42 3.32
CA SER A 65 3.79 3.93 2.37
C SER A 65 4.45 4.49 1.12
N GLN A 66 5.58 5.18 1.25
CA GLN A 66 6.32 5.70 0.09
C GLN A 66 6.84 4.57 -0.79
N ALA A 67 7.44 3.53 -0.20
CA ALA A 67 7.91 2.37 -0.94
C ALA A 67 6.77 1.66 -1.71
N ILE A 68 5.61 1.48 -1.07
CA ILE A 68 4.43 0.89 -1.71
C ILE A 68 3.93 1.77 -2.87
N VAL A 69 3.93 3.10 -2.70
CA VAL A 69 3.51 4.02 -3.77
C VAL A 69 4.48 3.99 -4.95
N GLU A 70 5.78 3.84 -4.70
CA GLU A 70 6.79 3.71 -5.75
C GLU A 70 6.61 2.42 -6.54
N GLU A 71 6.47 1.28 -5.86
CA GLU A 71 6.18 -0.02 -6.48
C GLU A 71 4.87 0.03 -7.30
N LEU A 72 3.82 0.62 -6.72
CA LEU A 72 2.54 0.78 -7.39
C LEU A 72 2.67 1.64 -8.65
N ARG A 73 3.47 2.71 -8.62
CA ARG A 73 3.72 3.57 -9.78
C ARG A 73 4.45 2.83 -10.89
N GLU A 74 5.43 2.01 -10.55
CA GLU A 74 6.15 1.17 -11.53
C GLU A 74 5.19 0.19 -12.20
N GLN A 75 4.38 -0.52 -11.42
CA GLN A 75 3.37 -1.45 -11.94
C GLN A 75 2.34 -0.74 -12.81
N PHE A 76 1.86 0.44 -12.42
CA PHE A 76 0.94 1.24 -13.25
C PHE A 76 1.58 1.72 -14.55
N SER A 77 2.87 2.07 -14.54
CA SER A 77 3.58 2.45 -15.76
C SER A 77 3.67 1.26 -16.71
N ALA A 78 4.09 0.10 -16.22
CA ALA A 78 4.16 -1.13 -17.02
C ALA A 78 2.78 -1.50 -17.58
N LEU A 79 1.72 -1.42 -16.77
CA LEU A 79 0.36 -1.67 -17.21
C LEU A 79 -0.11 -0.69 -18.29
N HIS A 80 0.25 0.60 -18.17
CA HIS A 80 -0.04 1.59 -19.19
C HIS A 80 0.68 1.30 -20.49
N ASP A 81 1.96 0.93 -20.43
CA ASP A 81 2.74 0.57 -21.62
C ASP A 81 2.16 -0.68 -22.30
N ASP A 82 1.75 -1.68 -21.52
CA ASP A 82 1.06 -2.87 -22.01
C ASP A 82 -0.28 -2.49 -22.66
N TYR A 83 -1.09 -1.66 -22.00
CA TYR A 83 -2.36 -1.18 -22.54
C TYR A 83 -2.16 -0.45 -23.87
N ASP A 84 -1.22 0.49 -23.93
CA ASP A 84 -0.90 1.23 -25.15
C ASP A 84 -0.42 0.29 -26.27
N ALA A 85 0.36 -0.73 -25.94
CA ALA A 85 0.81 -1.72 -26.89
C ALA A 85 -0.36 -2.58 -27.41
N LEU A 86 -1.30 -2.98 -26.55
CA LEU A 86 -2.52 -3.68 -26.93
C LEU A 86 -3.39 -2.79 -27.83
N GLU A 87 -3.63 -1.54 -27.44
CA GLU A 87 -4.43 -0.58 -28.21
C GLU A 87 -3.83 -0.38 -29.61
N LYS A 88 -2.51 -0.15 -29.72
CA LYS A 88 -1.82 -0.01 -31.01
C LYS A 88 -1.94 -1.25 -31.89
N ARG A 89 -1.98 -2.45 -31.30
CA ARG A 89 -2.18 -3.71 -32.05
C ARG A 89 -3.60 -3.86 -32.57
N PHE A 90 -4.60 -3.45 -31.79
CA PHE A 90 -6.01 -3.54 -32.16
C PHE A 90 -6.47 -2.42 -33.10
N ASN A 91 -5.87 -1.23 -32.98
CA ASN A 91 -6.21 -0.02 -33.73
C ASN A 91 -5.02 0.46 -34.56
N LYS A 92 -4.46 -0.45 -35.38
CA LYS A 92 -3.24 -0.16 -36.15
C LYS A 92 -3.55 0.83 -37.28
N GLN A 93 -3.07 2.06 -37.18
CA GLN A 93 -2.98 2.97 -38.32
C GLN A 93 -1.79 2.62 -39.19
N SER A 94 -2.03 2.26 -40.45
CA SER A 94 -1.00 2.10 -41.46
C SER A 94 -1.11 3.22 -42.48
N VAL A 95 0.00 3.89 -42.77
CA VAL A 95 0.09 4.93 -43.81
C VAL A 95 -0.38 4.42 -45.18
N ASN A 96 -0.16 3.13 -45.47
CA ASN A 96 -0.47 2.53 -46.76
C ASN A 96 -1.80 1.76 -46.78
N PHE A 97 -2.33 1.35 -45.62
CA PHE A 97 -3.48 0.44 -45.53
C PHE A 97 -4.63 0.96 -44.64
N GLY A 98 -4.57 2.22 -44.17
CA GLY A 98 -5.61 2.86 -43.36
C GLY A 98 -5.63 2.42 -41.88
N THR A 99 -6.70 2.79 -41.16
CA THR A 99 -6.98 2.35 -39.78
C THR A 99 -7.52 0.92 -39.80
N ARG A 100 -6.76 -0.04 -39.25
CA ARG A 100 -7.26 -1.40 -38.97
C ARG A 100 -7.71 -1.46 -37.52
N ASP A 101 -9.00 -1.25 -37.31
CA ASP A 101 -9.70 -1.39 -36.03
C ASP A 101 -10.36 -2.78 -35.97
N ILE A 102 -10.04 -3.57 -34.94
CA ILE A 102 -10.60 -4.91 -34.76
C ILE A 102 -12.11 -4.90 -34.52
N GLY A 103 -12.65 -3.91 -33.83
CA GLY A 103 -14.07 -3.78 -33.53
C GLY A 103 -14.87 -3.51 -34.81
N LYS A 104 -14.40 -2.57 -35.64
CA LYS A 104 -14.99 -2.33 -36.96
C LYS A 104 -14.88 -3.56 -37.88
N LEU A 105 -13.77 -4.28 -37.80
CA LEU A 105 -13.58 -5.52 -38.57
C LEU A 105 -14.52 -6.64 -38.08
N ALA A 106 -14.78 -6.71 -36.76
CA ALA A 106 -15.70 -7.67 -36.17
C ALA A 106 -17.16 -7.37 -36.57
N GLU A 107 -17.54 -6.10 -36.67
CA GLU A 107 -18.86 -5.72 -37.20
C GLU A 107 -19.00 -6.11 -38.69
N ALA A 108 -17.99 -5.81 -39.50
CA ALA A 108 -18.04 -6.08 -40.93
C ALA A 108 -17.90 -7.58 -41.28
N LYS A 109 -17.14 -8.34 -40.49
CA LYS A 109 -16.76 -9.75 -40.77
C LYS A 109 -16.66 -10.57 -39.47
N PRO A 110 -17.78 -10.75 -38.74
CA PRO A 110 -17.77 -11.39 -37.43
C PRO A 110 -17.22 -12.82 -37.46
N GLU A 111 -17.64 -13.65 -38.43
CA GLU A 111 -17.20 -15.04 -38.54
C GLU A 111 -15.69 -15.19 -38.78
N LEU A 112 -15.07 -14.24 -39.49
CA LEU A 112 -13.62 -14.28 -39.71
C LEU A 112 -12.86 -13.93 -38.44
N VAL A 113 -13.32 -12.92 -37.70
CA VAL A 113 -12.71 -12.54 -36.42
C VAL A 113 -12.87 -13.67 -35.41
N GLU A 114 -14.07 -14.25 -35.31
CA GLU A 114 -14.35 -15.41 -34.45
C GLU A 114 -13.41 -16.58 -34.77
N ARG A 115 -13.26 -16.93 -36.06
CA ARG A 115 -12.37 -18.03 -36.47
C ARG A 115 -10.92 -17.77 -36.09
N VAL A 116 -10.45 -16.53 -36.22
CA VAL A 116 -9.08 -16.14 -35.84
C VAL A 116 -8.90 -16.26 -34.33
N ILE A 117 -9.84 -15.75 -33.53
CA ILE A 117 -9.80 -15.82 -32.07
C ILE A 117 -9.83 -17.29 -31.62
N ASN A 118 -10.79 -18.08 -32.09
CA ASN A 118 -10.90 -19.50 -31.73
C ASN A 118 -9.64 -20.30 -32.11
N LYS A 119 -9.04 -20.01 -33.27
CA LYS A 119 -7.76 -20.62 -33.66
C LYS A 119 -6.63 -20.22 -32.71
N ALA A 120 -6.52 -18.94 -32.37
CA ALA A 120 -5.51 -18.45 -31.42
C ALA A 120 -5.72 -19.06 -30.03
N THR A 121 -6.95 -19.14 -29.53
CA THR A 121 -7.28 -19.79 -28.25
C THR A 121 -6.86 -21.26 -28.25
N LYS A 122 -7.19 -22.02 -29.30
CA LYS A 122 -6.78 -23.42 -29.42
C LYS A 122 -5.25 -23.57 -29.42
N ASN A 123 -4.56 -22.67 -30.10
CA ASN A 123 -3.09 -22.64 -30.14
C ASN A 123 -2.48 -22.35 -28.77
N VAL A 124 -2.99 -21.35 -28.04
CA VAL A 124 -2.53 -21.03 -26.68
C VAL A 124 -2.79 -22.19 -25.71
N LEU A 125 -3.96 -22.82 -25.77
CA LEU A 125 -4.27 -24.00 -24.97
C LEU A 125 -3.30 -25.15 -25.28
N ARG A 126 -2.98 -25.37 -26.55
CA ARG A 126 -1.96 -26.36 -26.93
C ARG A 126 -0.58 -26.02 -26.35
N CYS A 127 -0.20 -24.75 -26.30
CA CYS A 127 1.03 -24.32 -25.64
C CYS A 127 1.04 -24.66 -24.15
N PHE A 128 -0.09 -24.46 -23.45
CA PHE A 128 -0.23 -24.83 -22.05
C PHE A 128 -0.14 -26.34 -21.82
N GLU A 129 -0.76 -27.15 -22.68
CA GLU A 129 -0.64 -28.61 -22.62
C GLU A 129 0.82 -29.06 -22.75
N LEU A 130 1.57 -28.48 -23.70
CA LEU A 130 2.98 -28.80 -23.92
C LEU A 130 3.85 -28.35 -22.75
N ALA A 131 3.58 -27.17 -22.18
CA ALA A 131 4.27 -26.69 -20.98
C ALA A 131 4.01 -27.60 -19.77
N ALA A 132 2.80 -28.17 -19.68
CA ALA A 132 2.43 -29.15 -18.67
C ALA A 132 3.00 -30.57 -18.93
N GLY A 133 3.74 -30.78 -20.03
CA GLY A 133 4.43 -32.04 -20.34
C GLY A 133 3.71 -32.95 -21.33
N ALA A 134 2.68 -32.47 -22.04
CA ALA A 134 2.06 -33.24 -23.11
C ALA A 134 3.07 -33.55 -24.24
N GLN A 135 2.89 -34.71 -24.89
CA GLN A 135 3.72 -35.09 -26.03
C GLN A 135 3.35 -34.27 -27.27
N ARG A 136 4.37 -33.91 -28.04
CA ARG A 136 4.22 -33.23 -29.33
C ARG A 136 3.71 -34.20 -30.40
N THR A 137 2.87 -33.70 -31.29
CA THR A 137 2.41 -34.46 -32.45
C THR A 137 3.49 -34.53 -33.53
N HIS A 138 3.33 -35.45 -34.48
CA HIS A 138 4.26 -35.55 -35.61
C HIS A 138 4.32 -34.25 -36.42
N ASP A 139 3.15 -33.64 -36.68
CA ASP A 139 3.02 -32.40 -37.43
C ASP A 139 3.72 -31.22 -36.74
N GLU A 140 3.64 -31.14 -35.41
CA GLU A 140 4.31 -30.11 -34.61
C GLU A 140 5.84 -30.21 -34.73
N ILE A 141 6.37 -31.43 -34.76
CA ILE A 141 7.79 -31.71 -34.90
C ILE A 141 8.25 -31.48 -36.36
N SER A 142 7.44 -31.87 -37.35
CA SER A 142 7.79 -31.75 -38.76
C SER A 142 7.55 -30.35 -39.33
N ALA A 143 6.86 -29.46 -38.63
CA ALA A 143 6.61 -28.10 -39.08
C ALA A 143 7.93 -27.36 -39.41
N ARG A 144 8.01 -26.79 -40.61
CA ARG A 144 9.16 -25.99 -41.07
C ARG A 144 8.74 -24.63 -41.63
N LYS A 145 7.45 -24.43 -41.90
CA LYS A 145 6.92 -23.19 -42.49
C LYS A 145 6.10 -22.41 -41.47
N LYS A 146 6.11 -21.08 -41.59
CA LYS A 146 5.34 -20.16 -40.72
C LYS A 146 3.82 -20.41 -40.74
N SER A 147 3.30 -21.02 -41.80
CA SER A 147 1.88 -21.38 -41.91
C SER A 147 1.48 -22.65 -41.13
N GLU A 148 2.46 -23.51 -40.82
CA GLU A 148 2.25 -24.83 -40.21
C GLU A 148 2.55 -24.83 -38.71
N ILE A 149 3.24 -23.80 -38.22
CA ILE A 149 3.60 -23.67 -36.80
C ILE A 149 2.44 -23.13 -35.96
N ASN A 150 2.55 -23.34 -34.65
CA ASN A 150 1.83 -22.56 -33.67
C ASN A 150 2.61 -21.25 -33.40
N PRO A 151 2.11 -20.09 -33.87
CA PRO A 151 2.81 -18.82 -33.72
C PRO A 151 2.83 -18.31 -32.28
N GLU A 152 1.98 -18.82 -31.40
CA GLU A 152 1.87 -18.36 -30.00
C GLU A 152 3.01 -18.89 -29.13
N CYS A 153 3.58 -20.05 -29.48
CA CYS A 153 4.73 -20.61 -28.79
C CYS A 153 5.67 -21.39 -29.73
N PRO A 154 6.33 -20.73 -30.72
CA PRO A 154 7.10 -21.43 -31.75
C PRO A 154 8.19 -22.34 -31.18
N ALA A 155 8.92 -21.88 -30.16
CA ALA A 155 9.97 -22.66 -29.51
C ALA A 155 9.43 -23.90 -28.76
N LEU A 156 8.23 -23.80 -28.17
CA LEU A 156 7.64 -24.87 -27.36
C LEU A 156 6.69 -25.78 -28.15
N ALA A 157 6.15 -25.35 -29.28
CA ALA A 157 5.35 -26.21 -30.15
C ALA A 157 6.23 -26.83 -31.24
N ASN A 158 7.11 -26.05 -31.86
CA ASN A 158 7.75 -26.38 -33.14
C ASN A 158 9.28 -26.36 -33.03
N PRO A 159 9.91 -27.41 -32.48
CA PRO A 159 11.34 -27.40 -32.13
C PRO A 159 12.27 -27.31 -33.34
N ASN A 160 11.77 -27.65 -34.52
CA ASN A 160 12.55 -27.67 -35.75
C ASN A 160 12.26 -26.47 -36.67
N TYR A 161 11.39 -25.55 -36.24
CA TYR A 161 11.18 -24.30 -36.95
C TYR A 161 12.26 -23.30 -36.53
N VAL A 162 13.00 -22.79 -37.51
CA VAL A 162 13.96 -21.70 -37.32
C VAL A 162 13.44 -20.52 -38.13
N GLU A 163 13.12 -19.42 -37.46
CA GLU A 163 12.78 -18.17 -38.15
C GLU A 163 14.07 -17.68 -38.83
N LYS A 164 14.09 -17.66 -40.16
CA LYS A 164 15.15 -16.98 -40.92
C LYS A 164 14.81 -15.50 -40.90
N ASP A 165 15.67 -14.72 -40.25
CA ASP A 165 15.64 -13.25 -40.25
C ASP A 165 15.67 -12.68 -41.68
#